data_AF-F9RI82-F1
#
_entry.id   AF-F9RI82-F1
#
_cell.length_a   1.000
_cell.length_b   1.000
_cell.length_c   1.000
_cell.angle_alpha   90.00
_cell.angle_beta   90.00
_cell.angle_gamma   90.00
#
_symmetry.space_group_name_H-M   'P 1'
#
loop_
_entity.id
_entity.type
_entity.pdbx_description
1 polymer ?
#
loop_
_entity_poly.entity_id
_entity_poly.type
_entity_poly.pdbx_seq_one_letter_code
_entity_poly.pdbx_strand_id
1 'polypeptide(L)'
;MRQRGFLSAELSQYLIVTILFFALLVPPITQWARLYQNAASINQTIETITQEAQFNYAKAVLTTRCLPQAALTLADLNLTLPSDDVRYDVRYLQSGVPKARPSGIQVGVTIIEPKLQNVATRLTPDEIQGATLLFNAPLNYQLPDWQELNTNTGCIR
;
A
#
# COMPACT_ATOMS: atom_id res chain seq x y z
N MET A 1 -51.58 -24.89 -39.38
CA MET A 1 -50.48 -23.99 -39.83
C MET A 1 -49.51 -23.83 -38.68
N ARG A 2 -48.22 -24.17 -38.89
CA ARG A 2 -47.24 -24.50 -37.84
C ARG A 2 -46.26 -23.33 -37.64
N GLN A 3 -46.67 -22.33 -36.86
CA GLN A 3 -45.86 -21.14 -36.50
C GLN A 3 -45.03 -21.34 -35.22
N ARG A 4 -44.50 -22.54 -34.95
CA ARG A 4 -43.76 -22.85 -33.70
C ARG A 4 -42.24 -22.94 -33.83
N GLY A 5 -41.68 -22.78 -35.03
CA GLY A 5 -40.24 -22.93 -35.28
C GLY A 5 -39.42 -21.65 -35.43
N PHE A 6 -40.07 -20.52 -35.73
CA PHE A 6 -39.34 -19.27 -36.05
C PHE A 6 -38.88 -18.52 -34.79
N LEU A 7 -39.72 -18.48 -33.76
CA LEU A 7 -39.40 -17.85 -32.47
C LEU A 7 -38.31 -18.60 -31.68
N SER A 8 -38.23 -19.92 -31.78
CA SER A 8 -37.22 -20.71 -31.06
C SER A 8 -35.86 -20.71 -31.75
N ALA A 9 -35.83 -20.69 -33.08
CA ALA A 9 -34.58 -20.64 -33.84
C ALA A 9 -33.85 -19.31 -33.66
N GLU A 10 -34.56 -18.18 -33.81
CA GLU A 10 -33.95 -16.87 -33.59
C GLU A 10 -33.53 -16.67 -32.13
N LEU A 11 -34.38 -17.07 -31.17
CA LEU A 11 -34.02 -17.01 -29.74
C LEU A 11 -32.75 -17.82 -29.44
N SER A 12 -32.62 -19.03 -30.02
CA SER A 12 -31.42 -19.87 -29.84
C SER A 12 -30.18 -19.22 -30.43
N GLN A 13 -30.31 -18.54 -31.57
CA GLN A 13 -29.22 -17.82 -32.22
C GLN A 13 -28.77 -16.60 -31.40
N TYR A 14 -29.72 -15.82 -30.86
CA TYR A 14 -29.42 -14.72 -29.95
C TYR A 14 -28.72 -15.22 -28.66
N LEU A 15 -29.16 -16.36 -28.11
CA LEU A 15 -28.55 -16.98 -26.93
C LEU A 15 -27.11 -17.42 -27.20
N ILE A 16 -26.85 -18.07 -28.33
CA ILE A 16 -25.49 -18.49 -28.71
C ILE A 16 -24.58 -17.27 -28.88
N VAL A 17 -25.04 -16.22 -29.56
CA VAL A 17 -24.26 -14.99 -29.76
C VAL A 17 -23.99 -14.29 -28.43
N THR A 18 -24.98 -14.19 -27.53
CA THR A 18 -24.76 -13.59 -26.21
C THR A 18 -23.81 -14.42 -25.35
N ILE A 19 -23.94 -15.75 -25.32
CA ILE A 19 -23.01 -16.62 -24.59
C ILE A 19 -21.59 -16.48 -25.15
N LEU A 20 -21.44 -16.45 -26.47
CA LEU A 20 -20.13 -16.31 -27.12
C LEU A 20 -19.51 -14.93 -26.84
N PHE A 21 -20.33 -13.87 -26.84
CA PHE A 21 -19.93 -12.52 -26.45
C PHE A 21 -19.47 -12.47 -24.98
N PHE A 22 -20.21 -13.08 -24.05
CA PHE A 22 -19.79 -13.18 -22.66
C PHE A 22 -18.54 -14.04 -22.48
N ALA A 23 -18.41 -15.17 -23.17
CA ALA A 23 -17.24 -16.03 -23.10
C ALA A 23 -15.96 -15.33 -23.59
N LEU A 24 -16.07 -14.41 -24.56
CA LEU A 24 -14.95 -13.61 -25.06
C LEU A 24 -14.60 -12.43 -24.15
N LEU A 25 -15.60 -11.80 -23.51
CA LEU A 25 -15.39 -10.60 -22.69
C LEU A 25 -15.10 -10.88 -21.22
N VAL A 26 -15.60 -11.97 -20.64
CA VAL A 26 -15.40 -12.28 -19.22
C VAL A 26 -13.91 -12.50 -18.87
N PRO A 27 -13.10 -13.26 -19.63
CA PRO A 27 -11.69 -13.46 -19.31
C PRO A 27 -10.86 -12.17 -19.16
N PRO A 28 -10.86 -11.21 -20.12
CA PRO A 28 -10.09 -9.99 -19.96
C PRO A 28 -10.60 -9.11 -18.80
N ILE A 29 -11.91 -9.06 -18.57
CA ILE A 29 -12.50 -8.29 -17.45
C ILE A 29 -12.06 -8.86 -16.10
N THR A 30 -12.07 -10.20 -15.94
CA THR A 30 -11.67 -10.83 -14.68
C THR A 30 -10.19 -10.63 -14.36
N GLN A 31 -9.32 -10.69 -15.37
CA GLN A 31 -7.89 -10.41 -15.19
C GLN A 31 -7.66 -8.96 -14.78
N TRP A 32 -8.35 -8.02 -15.43
CA TRP A 32 -8.28 -6.61 -15.10
C TRP A 32 -8.77 -6.30 -13.68
N ALA A 33 -9.88 -6.91 -13.27
CA ALA A 33 -10.42 -6.76 -11.92
C ALA A 33 -9.46 -7.29 -10.85
N ARG A 34 -8.80 -8.43 -11.08
CA ARG A 34 -7.80 -9.00 -10.15
C ARG A 34 -6.59 -8.08 -9.97
N LEU A 35 -6.08 -7.49 -11.06
CA LEU A 35 -4.96 -6.54 -10.98
C LEU A 35 -5.32 -5.32 -10.15
N TYR A 36 -6.54 -4.79 -10.30
CA TYR A 36 -7.02 -3.66 -9.52
C TYR A 36 -7.18 -4.01 -8.04
N GLN A 37 -7.77 -5.16 -7.73
CA GLN A 37 -7.93 -5.64 -6.35
C GLN A 37 -6.58 -5.82 -5.65
N ASN A 38 -5.59 -6.39 -6.33
CA ASN A 38 -4.24 -6.59 -5.78
C ASN A 38 -3.51 -5.25 -5.57
N ALA A 39 -3.65 -4.29 -6.49
CA ALA A 39 -3.08 -2.95 -6.29
C ALA A 39 -3.71 -2.25 -5.08
N ALA A 40 -5.03 -2.36 -4.94
CA ALA A 40 -5.77 -1.77 -3.83
C ALA A 40 -5.37 -2.38 -2.48
N SER A 41 -5.21 -3.70 -2.40
CA SER A 41 -4.78 -4.36 -1.16
C SER A 41 -3.35 -3.98 -0.76
N ILE A 42 -2.44 -3.84 -1.72
CA ILE A 42 -1.07 -3.36 -1.45
C ILE A 42 -1.11 -1.92 -0.95
N ASN A 43 -1.87 -1.03 -1.58
CA ASN A 43 -2.02 0.36 -1.13
C ASN A 43 -2.58 0.43 0.30
N GLN A 44 -3.62 -0.34 0.59
CA GLN A 44 -4.20 -0.40 1.94
C GLN A 44 -3.18 -0.90 2.97
N THR A 45 -2.32 -1.85 2.58
CA THR A 45 -1.24 -2.37 3.44
C THR A 45 -0.18 -1.29 3.70
N ILE A 46 0.21 -0.52 2.68
CA ILE A 46 1.13 0.62 2.82
C ILE A 46 0.56 1.68 3.77
N GLU A 47 -0.73 2.02 3.62
CA GLU A 47 -1.42 2.97 4.50
C GLU A 47 -1.43 2.47 5.95
N THR A 48 -1.71 1.18 6.16
CA THR A 48 -1.74 0.56 7.48
C THR A 48 -0.35 0.57 8.13
N ILE A 49 0.71 0.19 7.39
CA ILE A 49 2.10 0.27 7.86
C ILE A 49 2.45 1.70 8.24
N THR A 50 2.07 2.67 7.41
CA THR A 50 2.34 4.09 7.65
C THR A 50 1.64 4.57 8.92
N GLN A 51 0.36 4.21 9.11
CA GLN A 51 -0.41 4.60 10.28
C GLN A 51 0.18 4.01 11.58
N GLU A 52 0.51 2.72 11.59
CA GLU A 52 1.16 2.10 12.74
C GLU A 52 2.55 2.67 13.00
N ALA A 53 3.31 3.01 11.97
CA ALA A 53 4.60 3.68 12.10
C ALA A 53 4.48 5.07 12.73
N GLN A 54 3.43 5.83 12.40
CA GLN A 54 3.12 7.10 13.06
C GLN A 54 2.74 6.90 14.53
N PHE A 55 1.92 5.89 14.82
CA PHE A 55 1.51 5.58 16.18
C PHE A 55 2.70 5.11 17.04
N ASN A 56 3.54 4.23 16.50
CA ASN A 56 4.77 3.77 17.13
C ASN A 56 5.68 4.96 17.46
N TYR A 57 5.87 5.90 16.51
CA TYR A 57 6.64 7.10 16.74
C TYR A 57 6.05 7.94 17.87
N ALA A 58 4.74 8.22 17.84
CA ALA A 58 4.07 9.02 18.87
C ALA A 58 4.23 8.38 20.26
N LYS A 59 4.06 7.05 20.36
CA LYS A 59 4.27 6.30 21.60
C LYS A 59 5.74 6.33 22.06
N ALA A 60 6.69 6.20 21.14
CA ALA A 60 8.11 6.28 21.44
C ALA A 60 8.50 7.67 21.97
N VAL A 61 7.99 8.75 21.36
CA VAL A 61 8.20 10.11 21.85
C VAL A 61 7.56 10.30 23.23
N LEU A 62 6.35 9.80 23.47
CA LEU A 62 5.69 9.91 24.78
C LEU A 62 6.44 9.17 25.89
N THR A 63 7.04 8.03 25.58
CA THR A 63 7.76 7.18 26.55
C THR A 63 9.18 7.66 26.82
N THR A 64 9.92 8.00 25.76
CA THR A 64 11.33 8.43 25.86
C THR A 64 11.48 9.93 26.09
N ARG A 65 10.40 10.70 25.84
CA ARG A 65 10.42 12.17 25.74
C ARG A 65 11.39 12.70 24.68
N CYS A 66 11.86 11.87 23.75
CA CYS A 66 12.82 12.26 22.72
C CYS A 66 12.17 12.25 21.33
N LEU A 67 12.39 13.32 20.58
CA LEU A 67 12.00 13.43 19.17
C LEU A 67 12.86 12.61 18.21
N PRO A 68 14.20 12.53 18.36
CA PRO A 68 14.97 11.65 17.51
C PRO A 68 14.67 10.20 17.88
N GLN A 69 14.23 9.41 16.91
CA GLN A 69 14.00 7.98 17.06
C GLN A 69 14.94 7.23 16.10
N ALA A 70 15.65 6.22 16.64
CA ALA A 70 16.63 5.44 15.91
C ALA A 70 15.97 4.19 15.33
N ALA A 71 15.99 4.11 13.98
CA ALA A 71 15.57 3.00 13.14
C ALA A 71 14.20 2.38 13.43
N LEU A 72 13.23 2.60 12.54
CA LEU A 72 12.02 1.81 12.49
C LEU A 72 12.29 0.56 11.65
N THR A 73 11.84 -0.59 12.11
CA THR A 73 11.76 -1.81 11.32
C THR A 73 10.35 -2.36 11.35
N LEU A 74 10.05 -3.26 10.41
CA LEU A 74 8.77 -3.91 10.34
C LEU A 74 8.46 -4.75 11.59
N ALA A 75 9.49 -5.27 12.27
CA ALA A 75 9.35 -6.05 13.50
C ALA A 75 8.90 -5.21 14.70
N ASP A 76 9.15 -3.89 14.66
CA ASP A 76 8.69 -2.95 15.69
C ASP A 76 7.19 -2.61 15.53
N LEU A 77 6.61 -2.93 14.37
CA LEU A 77 5.20 -2.81 14.08
C LEU A 77 4.53 -4.15 14.33
N ASN A 78 3.58 -4.22 15.27
CA ASN A 78 2.85 -5.45 15.58
C ASN A 78 1.77 -5.73 14.52
N LEU A 79 2.20 -5.91 13.26
CA LEU A 79 1.36 -6.05 12.09
C LEU A 79 1.44 -7.47 11.52
N THR A 80 0.28 -8.01 11.15
CA THR A 80 0.20 -9.22 10.33
C THR A 80 0.04 -8.79 8.87
N LEU A 81 1.07 -9.00 8.06
CA LEU A 81 1.05 -8.63 6.66
C LEU A 81 0.41 -9.74 5.79
N PRO A 82 -0.37 -9.38 4.76
CA PRO A 82 -0.94 -10.34 3.86
C PRO A 82 0.09 -10.82 2.82
N SER A 83 0.36 -12.13 2.82
CA SER A 83 1.10 -12.91 1.79
C SER A 83 2.64 -12.82 1.78
N ASP A 84 3.27 -13.94 1.38
CA ASP A 84 4.70 -14.07 1.04
C ASP A 84 5.06 -13.52 -0.35
N ASP A 85 4.07 -13.14 -1.16
CA ASP A 85 4.27 -12.71 -2.56
C ASP A 85 4.86 -11.29 -2.68
N VAL A 86 4.78 -10.50 -1.60
CA VAL A 86 5.22 -9.10 -1.54
C VAL A 86 5.98 -8.88 -0.25
N ARG A 87 7.21 -8.38 -0.35
CA ARG A 87 8.03 -8.01 0.81
C ARG A 87 7.93 -6.52 1.08
N TYR A 88 7.63 -6.19 2.33
CA TYR A 88 7.55 -4.83 2.82
C TYR A 88 8.76 -4.51 3.69
N ASP A 89 9.28 -3.30 3.54
CA ASP A 89 10.28 -2.70 4.42
C ASP A 89 9.77 -1.33 4.86
N VAL A 90 10.18 -0.87 6.03
CA VAL A 90 9.73 0.40 6.58
C VAL A 90 10.88 1.06 7.32
N ARG A 91 11.01 2.38 7.17
CA ARG A 91 12.02 3.17 7.88
C ARG A 91 11.56 4.61 8.12
N TYR A 92 12.10 5.23 9.17
CA TYR A 92 11.99 6.66 9.36
C TYR A 92 12.97 7.41 8.45
N LEU A 93 12.47 8.38 7.71
CA LEU A 93 13.29 9.32 6.95
C LEU A 93 13.82 10.39 7.90
N GLN A 94 15.12 10.40 8.13
CA GLN A 94 15.74 11.38 9.01
C GLN A 94 15.76 12.75 8.33
N SER A 95 15.32 13.79 9.03
CA SER A 95 15.58 15.15 8.57
C SER A 95 17.08 15.39 8.69
N GLY A 96 17.73 16.00 7.68
CA GLY A 96 19.19 16.25 7.71
C GLY A 96 19.67 17.15 8.86
N VAL A 97 18.77 17.55 9.76
CA VAL A 97 19.05 18.28 10.99
C VAL A 97 19.35 17.26 12.11
N PRO A 98 20.54 17.29 12.71
CA PRO A 98 20.88 16.36 13.78
C PRO A 98 19.93 16.52 14.97
N LYS A 99 19.49 15.39 15.55
CA LYS A 99 18.63 15.33 16.75
C LYS A 99 17.24 15.94 16.57
N ALA A 100 16.85 16.20 15.33
CA ALA A 100 15.49 16.58 15.00
C ALA A 100 14.61 15.34 14.82
N ARG A 101 13.30 15.56 14.76
CA ARG A 101 12.35 14.51 14.38
C ARG A 101 12.66 13.99 12.97
N PRO A 102 12.28 12.74 12.66
CA PRO A 102 12.20 12.28 11.28
C PRO A 102 11.29 13.19 10.45
N SER A 103 11.64 13.42 9.19
CA SER A 103 10.83 14.17 8.23
C SER A 103 9.62 13.37 7.73
N GLY A 104 9.72 12.04 7.73
CA GLY A 104 8.70 11.17 7.18
C GLY A 104 8.92 9.71 7.50
N ILE A 105 8.04 8.89 6.93
CA ILE A 105 8.10 7.44 6.94
C ILE A 105 8.25 7.01 5.49
N GLN A 106 9.14 6.07 5.22
CA GLN A 106 9.27 5.44 3.92
C GLN A 106 8.91 3.97 4.04
N VAL A 107 8.01 3.52 3.17
CA VAL A 107 7.62 2.13 3.00
C VAL A 107 8.17 1.64 1.67
N GLY A 108 9.03 0.62 1.70
CA GLY A 108 9.53 -0.08 0.52
C GLY A 108 8.71 -1.31 0.24
N VAL A 109 8.30 -1.49 -1.02
CA VAL A 109 7.52 -2.64 -1.48
C VAL A 109 8.28 -3.35 -2.58
N THR A 110 8.63 -4.61 -2.36
CA THR A 110 9.30 -5.47 -3.34
C THR A 110 8.35 -6.58 -3.76
N ILE A 111 7.97 -6.63 -5.03
CA ILE A 111 7.08 -7.66 -5.56
C ILE A 111 7.93 -8.89 -5.91
N ILE A 112 7.66 -10.03 -5.27
CA ILE A 112 8.40 -11.28 -5.46
C ILE A 112 7.74 -12.13 -6.53
N GLU A 113 6.40 -12.24 -6.51
CA GLU A 113 5.65 -13.08 -7.45
C GLU A 113 5.59 -12.43 -8.85
N PRO A 114 6.11 -13.11 -9.91
CA PRO A 114 6.14 -12.56 -11.28
C PRO A 114 4.75 -12.22 -11.83
N LYS A 115 3.70 -12.97 -11.43
CA LYS A 115 2.32 -12.72 -11.85
C LYS A 115 1.78 -11.37 -11.37
N LEU A 116 2.40 -10.79 -10.35
CA LEU A 116 2.04 -9.48 -9.79
C LEU A 116 2.90 -8.34 -10.36
N GLN A 117 3.83 -8.59 -11.29
CA GLN A 117 4.63 -7.50 -11.89
C GLN A 117 3.77 -6.43 -12.57
N ASN A 118 2.65 -6.82 -13.19
CA ASN A 118 1.70 -5.87 -13.78
C ASN A 118 0.93 -5.06 -12.72
N VAL A 119 0.98 -5.42 -11.44
CA VAL A 119 0.43 -4.62 -10.35
C VAL A 119 1.31 -3.40 -10.08
N ALA A 120 2.63 -3.50 -10.30
CA ALA A 120 3.56 -2.38 -10.14
C ALA A 120 3.17 -1.17 -11.00
N THR A 121 2.66 -1.39 -12.21
CA THR A 121 2.22 -0.30 -13.11
C THR A 121 0.97 0.43 -12.64
N ARG A 122 0.28 -0.10 -11.62
CA ARG A 122 -0.92 0.50 -11.01
C ARG A 122 -0.62 1.15 -9.67
N LEU A 123 0.54 0.88 -9.11
CA LEU A 123 1.02 1.56 -7.93
C LEU A 123 1.65 2.89 -8.36
N THR A 124 1.49 3.92 -7.55
CA THR A 124 2.08 5.25 -7.78
C THR A 124 3.16 5.51 -6.73
N PRO A 125 4.35 4.88 -6.86
CA PRO A 125 5.45 5.11 -5.93
C PRO A 125 6.04 6.51 -6.13
N ASP A 126 6.59 7.06 -5.06
CA ASP A 126 7.33 8.32 -5.10
C ASP A 126 8.72 8.12 -5.72
N GLU A 127 9.32 6.95 -5.50
CA GLU A 127 10.62 6.60 -6.04
C GLU A 127 10.69 5.10 -6.37
N ILE A 128 11.47 4.74 -7.40
CA ILE A 128 11.70 3.35 -7.80
C ILE A 128 13.19 3.06 -7.67
N GLN A 129 13.56 2.10 -6.82
CA GLN A 129 14.94 1.66 -6.60
C GLN A 129 15.07 0.18 -6.98
N GLY A 130 15.52 -0.08 -8.22
CA GLY A 130 15.66 -1.43 -8.76
C GLY A 130 14.30 -2.14 -8.84
N ALA A 131 14.11 -3.17 -8.03
CA ALA A 131 12.86 -3.93 -7.93
C ALA A 131 11.94 -3.46 -6.77
N THR A 132 12.36 -2.45 -6.02
CA THR A 132 11.62 -1.94 -4.86
C THR A 132 10.95 -0.61 -5.20
N LEU A 133 9.65 -0.54 -4.95
CA LEU A 133 8.83 0.65 -5.06
C LEU A 133 8.80 1.34 -3.70
N LEU A 134 9.20 2.62 -3.65
CA LEU A 134 9.27 3.39 -2.41
C LEU A 134 8.09 4.37 -2.33
N PHE A 135 7.44 4.37 -1.18
CA PHE A 135 6.33 5.25 -0.85
C PHE A 135 6.72 6.07 0.38
N ASN A 136 6.64 7.39 0.25
CA ASN A 136 7.04 8.35 1.26
C ASN A 136 5.79 9.04 1.81
N ALA A 137 5.58 8.89 3.12
CA ALA A 137 4.51 9.57 3.83
C ALA A 137 5.10 10.60 4.79
N PRO A 138 4.49 11.79 4.92
CA PRO A 138 4.92 12.77 5.92
C PRO A 138 4.65 12.26 7.34
N LEU A 139 5.57 12.56 8.26
CA LEU A 139 5.38 12.26 9.69
C LEU A 139 4.68 13.45 10.35
N ASN A 140 3.35 13.38 10.43
CA ASN A 140 2.54 14.42 11.06
C ASN A 140 2.53 14.23 12.57
N TYR A 141 3.51 14.80 13.25
CA TYR A 141 3.56 14.86 14.72
C TYR A 141 3.60 16.30 15.19
N GLN A 142 2.55 16.74 15.89
CA GLN A 142 2.50 18.05 16.54
C GLN A 142 2.88 17.89 18.01
N LEU A 143 3.98 18.51 18.42
CA LEU A 143 4.28 18.63 19.85
C LEU A 143 3.27 19.58 20.50
N PRO A 144 2.64 19.19 21.62
CA PRO A 144 1.79 20.08 22.38
C PRO A 144 2.54 21.27 22.97
N ASP A 145 3.81 21.08 23.34
CA ASP A 145 4.61 22.12 23.98
C ASP A 145 6.09 22.04 23.58
N TRP A 146 6.62 23.14 23.05
CA TRP A 146 8.02 23.24 22.59
C TRP A 146 8.93 23.81 23.69
N GLN A 147 8.36 24.32 24.78
CA GLN A 147 9.07 25.15 25.76
C GLN A 147 10.13 24.39 26.56
N GLU A 148 10.09 23.07 26.60
CA GLU A 148 11.03 22.23 27.34
C GLU A 148 11.94 21.37 26.44
N LEU A 149 11.95 21.61 25.13
CA LEU A 149 12.80 20.87 24.20
C LEU A 149 14.27 21.28 24.33
N ASN A 150 15.13 20.36 24.76
CA ASN A 150 16.56 20.53 24.73
C ASN A 150 17.10 20.30 23.31
N THR A 151 17.44 21.38 22.60
CA THR A 151 17.97 21.33 21.23
C THR A 151 19.29 20.56 21.10
N ASN A 152 20.06 20.44 22.19
CA ASN A 152 21.31 19.66 22.20
C ASN A 152 21.08 18.16 22.28
N THR A 153 19.91 17.68 22.70
CA THR A 153 19.60 16.24 22.80
C THR A 153 18.40 15.83 21.95
N GLY A 154 17.55 16.77 21.55
CA GLY A 154 16.28 16.51 20.88
C GLY A 154 15.18 15.98 21.82
N CYS A 155 15.38 16.09 23.14
CA CYS A 155 14.46 15.56 24.15
C CYS A 155 13.80 16.65 25.00
N ILE A 156 12.57 16.40 25.41
CA ILE A 156 11.74 17.22 26.29
C ILE A 156 12.16 16.92 27.74
N ARG A 157 12.29 17.97 28.57
CA ARG A 157 12.65 17.84 29.99
C ARG A 157 11.49 17.39 30.89
#